data_AF-A0A2Z3QYK2-F1
#
_entry.id   AF-A0A2Z3QYK2-F1
#
_cell.length_a   1.000
_cell.length_b   1.000
_cell.length_c   1.000
_cell.angle_alpha   90.00
_cell.angle_beta   90.00
_cell.angle_gamma   90.00
#
_symmetry.space_group_name_H-M   'P 1'
#
loop_
_entity.id
_entity.type
_entity.pdbx_description
1 polymer ?
#
loop_
_entity_poly.entity_id
_entity_poly.type
_entity_poly.pdbx_seq_one_letter_code
_entity_poly.pdbx_strand_id
1 'polypeptide(L)'
;MRKAHEAALRVAPDNVVANSNYGFSLLHCGLFPEALALFRKCYALAPHDPGILNTLISVLKDLGRYREAVELLPEWERLSPSESHTDARFIRDAAQFLKAAGISDDDQGMMAQEAALVLTQHGHLVKPGEVRLIQDPESDDQWLEQLLGVSDVSTDRVVDLNEAIAKKIVAMPNAAVREHIVVRYTSSGRNGY
;
A
#
# COMPACT_ATOMS: atom_id res chain seq x y z
N MET A 1 -1.39 -20.39 -2.74
CA MET A 1 -1.78 -19.16 -3.47
C MET A 1 -1.16 -19.10 -4.87
N ARG A 2 0.16 -18.96 -5.04
CA ARG A 2 0.85 -18.77 -6.34
C ARG A 2 0.48 -19.81 -7.44
N LYS A 3 0.57 -21.12 -7.14
CA LYS A 3 0.25 -22.19 -8.12
C LYS A 3 -1.22 -22.22 -8.59
N ALA A 4 -2.16 -21.99 -7.68
CA ALA A 4 -3.59 -21.97 -8.02
C ALA A 4 -3.92 -20.74 -8.88
N HIS A 5 -3.22 -19.63 -8.65
CA HIS A 5 -3.41 -18.42 -9.43
C HIS A 5 -2.74 -18.45 -10.80
N GLU A 6 -1.51 -18.97 -10.91
CA GLU A 6 -0.84 -19.23 -12.20
C GLU A 6 -1.68 -20.16 -13.08
N ALA A 7 -2.41 -21.11 -12.49
CA ALA A 7 -3.36 -21.95 -13.22
C ALA A 7 -4.59 -21.15 -13.70
N ALA A 8 -5.15 -20.28 -12.86
CA ALA A 8 -6.29 -19.43 -13.24
C ALA A 8 -5.95 -18.46 -14.38
N LEU A 9 -4.76 -17.84 -14.36
CA LEU A 9 -4.28 -16.95 -15.43
C LEU A 9 -4.03 -17.67 -16.76
N ARG A 10 -3.67 -18.96 -16.73
CA ARG A 10 -3.54 -19.76 -17.96
C ARG A 10 -4.88 -20.06 -18.62
N VAL A 11 -5.96 -20.12 -17.83
CA VAL A 11 -7.31 -20.45 -18.33
C VAL A 11 -8.05 -19.20 -18.79
N ALA A 12 -7.91 -18.08 -18.08
CA ALA A 12 -8.55 -16.81 -18.44
C ALA A 12 -7.65 -15.62 -18.05
N PRO A 13 -6.63 -15.29 -18.85
CA PRO A 13 -5.65 -14.25 -18.52
C PRO A 13 -6.28 -12.88 -18.34
N ASP A 14 -7.43 -12.64 -18.97
CA ASP A 14 -8.13 -11.35 -19.00
C ASP A 14 -9.38 -11.34 -18.12
N ASN A 15 -9.49 -12.29 -17.19
CA ASN A 15 -10.55 -12.26 -16.19
C ASN A 15 -10.22 -11.21 -15.11
N VAL A 16 -10.98 -10.11 -15.08
CA VAL A 16 -10.79 -8.99 -14.14
C VAL A 16 -10.82 -9.45 -12.69
N VAL A 17 -11.80 -10.28 -12.30
CA VAL A 17 -11.94 -10.76 -10.92
C VAL A 17 -10.75 -11.62 -10.49
N ALA A 18 -10.29 -12.52 -11.36
CA ALA A 18 -9.13 -13.35 -11.08
C ALA A 18 -7.87 -12.51 -10.90
N ASN A 19 -7.62 -11.55 -11.79
CA ASN A 19 -6.48 -10.64 -11.70
C ASN A 19 -6.53 -9.79 -10.41
N SER A 20 -7.69 -9.24 -10.05
CA SER A 20 -7.86 -8.48 -8.80
C SER A 20 -7.57 -9.32 -7.55
N ASN A 21 -8.09 -10.55 -7.49
CA ASN A 21 -7.85 -11.45 -6.35
C ASN A 21 -6.36 -11.79 -6.16
N TYR A 22 -5.60 -11.87 -7.26
CA TYR A 22 -4.16 -12.05 -7.17
C TYR A 22 -3.42 -10.78 -6.85
N GLY A 23 -3.85 -9.64 -7.37
CA GLY A 23 -3.37 -8.33 -6.94
C GLY A 23 -3.43 -8.21 -5.42
N PHE A 24 -4.58 -8.52 -4.81
CA PHE A 24 -4.73 -8.52 -3.36
C PHE A 24 -3.82 -9.56 -2.67
N SER A 25 -3.69 -10.76 -3.23
CA SER A 25 -2.79 -11.78 -2.67
C SER A 25 -1.32 -11.32 -2.69
N LEU A 26 -0.90 -10.64 -3.75
CA LEU A 26 0.45 -10.09 -3.90
C LEU A 26 0.69 -8.90 -2.97
N LEU A 27 -0.30 -8.01 -2.82
CA LEU A 27 -0.32 -6.96 -1.80
C LEU A 27 -0.05 -7.55 -0.41
N HIS A 28 -0.75 -8.62 -0.05
CA HIS A 28 -0.55 -9.27 1.24
C HIS A 28 0.82 -9.94 1.42
N CYS A 29 1.48 -10.28 0.31
CA CYS A 29 2.83 -10.83 0.29
C CYS A 29 3.93 -9.74 0.22
N GLY A 30 3.57 -8.45 0.25
CA GLY A 30 4.54 -7.35 0.11
C GLY A 30 5.07 -7.16 -1.31
N LEU A 31 4.49 -7.86 -2.30
CA LEU A 31 4.88 -7.79 -3.72
C LEU A 31 4.10 -6.67 -4.42
N PHE A 32 4.38 -5.44 -3.99
CA PHE A 32 3.61 -4.25 -4.36
C PHE A 32 3.69 -3.89 -5.85
N PRO A 33 4.87 -3.91 -6.51
CA PRO A 33 4.95 -3.60 -7.94
C PRO A 33 4.15 -4.57 -8.79
N GLU A 34 4.23 -5.87 -8.49
CA GLU A 34 3.49 -6.91 -9.20
C GLU A 34 1.99 -6.83 -8.95
N ALA A 35 1.58 -6.51 -7.71
CA ALA A 35 0.19 -6.27 -7.39
C ALA A 35 -0.37 -5.09 -8.20
N LEU A 36 0.34 -3.96 -8.23
CA LEU A 36 -0.09 -2.76 -8.94
C LEU A 36 -0.21 -3.02 -10.46
N ALA A 37 0.69 -3.81 -11.05
CA ALA A 37 0.60 -4.20 -12.44
C ALA A 37 -0.70 -4.94 -12.77
N LEU A 38 -1.19 -5.80 -11.86
CA LEU A 38 -2.46 -6.50 -12.05
C LEU A 38 -3.67 -5.57 -11.92
N PHE A 39 -3.67 -4.64 -10.96
CA PHE A 39 -4.77 -3.68 -10.84
C PHE A 39 -4.84 -2.72 -12.04
N ARG A 40 -3.69 -2.30 -12.56
CA ARG A 40 -3.62 -1.57 -13.83
C ARG A 40 -4.17 -2.39 -14.99
N LYS A 41 -3.88 -3.69 -15.04
CA LYS A 41 -4.47 -4.60 -16.03
C LYS A 41 -5.99 -4.70 -15.87
N CYS A 42 -6.50 -4.85 -14.64
CA CYS A 42 -7.94 -4.86 -14.37
C CYS A 42 -8.61 -3.58 -14.88
N TYR A 43 -8.00 -2.42 -14.61
CA TYR A 43 -8.50 -1.14 -15.11
C TYR A 43 -8.45 -1.05 -16.64
N ALA A 44 -7.38 -1.51 -17.29
CA ALA A 44 -7.30 -1.54 -18.75
C ALA A 44 -8.37 -2.43 -19.41
N LEU A 45 -8.77 -3.52 -18.73
CA LEU A 45 -9.82 -4.43 -19.19
C LEU A 45 -11.24 -3.89 -18.94
N ALA A 46 -11.42 -3.04 -17.93
CA ALA A 46 -12.70 -2.45 -17.55
C ALA A 46 -12.55 -0.95 -17.18
N PRO A 47 -12.20 -0.08 -18.14
CA PRO A 47 -11.81 1.30 -17.86
C PRO A 47 -12.97 2.21 -17.42
N HIS A 48 -14.21 1.77 -17.60
CA HIS A 48 -15.42 2.50 -17.22
C HIS A 48 -16.15 1.87 -16.04
N ASP A 49 -15.54 0.88 -15.37
CA ASP A 49 -16.08 0.30 -14.15
C ASP A 49 -15.62 1.14 -12.93
N PRO A 50 -16.52 1.88 -12.27
CA PRO A 50 -16.16 2.71 -11.13
C PRO A 50 -15.62 1.89 -9.95
N GLY A 51 -16.02 0.62 -9.79
CA GLY A 51 -15.52 -0.25 -8.74
C GLY A 51 -14.06 -0.67 -8.96
N ILE A 52 -13.67 -0.94 -10.21
CA ILE A 52 -12.28 -1.24 -10.57
C ILE A 52 -11.41 0.02 -10.44
N LEU A 53 -11.91 1.17 -10.89
CA LEU A 53 -11.21 2.44 -10.73
C LEU A 53 -11.02 2.81 -9.26
N ASN A 54 -12.06 2.66 -8.43
CA ASN A 54 -12.00 2.84 -6.98
C ASN A 54 -10.95 1.92 -6.33
N THR A 55 -10.90 0.66 -6.77
CA THR A 55 -9.92 -0.31 -6.30
C THR A 55 -8.50 0.13 -6.64
N LEU A 56 -8.25 0.57 -7.88
CA LEU A 56 -6.92 1.04 -8.30
C LEU A 56 -6.50 2.29 -7.52
N ILE A 57 -7.40 3.26 -7.30
CA ILE A 57 -7.13 4.46 -6.50
C ILE A 57 -6.79 4.07 -5.05
N SER A 58 -7.55 3.16 -4.45
CA SER A 58 -7.32 2.68 -3.08
C SER A 58 -5.95 1.99 -2.96
N VAL A 59 -5.61 1.13 -3.92
CA VAL A 59 -4.32 0.44 -3.93
C VAL A 59 -3.18 1.43 -4.13
N LEU A 60 -3.29 2.40 -5.04
CA LEU A 60 -2.27 3.44 -5.23
C LEU A 60 -2.04 4.23 -3.93
N LYS A 61 -3.11 4.62 -3.23
CA LYS A 61 -3.05 5.28 -1.92
C LYS A 61 -2.33 4.42 -0.88
N ASP A 62 -2.71 3.15 -0.76
CA ASP A 62 -2.13 2.21 0.20
C ASP A 62 -0.64 1.93 -0.08
N LEU A 63 -0.21 2.11 -1.33
CA LEU A 63 1.18 1.96 -1.77
C LEU A 63 1.97 3.27 -1.77
N GLY A 64 1.42 4.38 -1.25
CA GLY A 64 2.10 5.66 -1.19
C GLY A 64 2.16 6.44 -2.51
N ARG A 65 1.49 5.94 -3.57
CA ARG A 65 1.52 6.51 -4.93
C ARG A 65 0.43 7.57 -5.13
N TYR A 66 0.50 8.63 -4.33
CA TYR A 66 -0.56 9.62 -4.23
C TYR A 66 -0.70 10.48 -5.48
N ARG A 67 0.41 10.79 -6.17
CA ARG A 67 0.34 11.66 -7.36
C ARG A 67 -0.37 10.94 -8.50
N GLU A 68 -0.10 9.66 -8.69
CA GLU A 68 -0.89 8.85 -9.65
C GLU A 68 -2.33 8.65 -9.21
N ALA A 69 -2.58 8.44 -7.90
CA ALA A 69 -3.95 8.32 -7.41
C ALA A 69 -4.76 9.60 -7.70
N VAL A 70 -4.15 10.79 -7.54
CA VAL A 70 -4.78 12.08 -7.88
C VAL A 70 -5.17 12.16 -9.35
N GLU A 71 -4.36 11.64 -10.27
CA GLU A 71 -4.64 11.68 -11.71
C GLU A 71 -5.90 10.89 -12.10
N LEU A 72 -6.27 9.89 -11.30
CA LEU A 72 -7.45 9.05 -11.52
C LEU A 72 -8.74 9.60 -10.89
N LEU A 73 -8.64 10.51 -9.92
CA LEU A 73 -9.80 11.08 -9.22
C LEU A 73 -10.81 11.75 -10.16
N PRO A 74 -10.42 12.56 -11.17
CA PRO A 74 -11.38 13.19 -12.07
C PRO A 74 -12.24 12.18 -12.86
N GLU A 75 -11.63 11.07 -13.29
CA GLU A 75 -12.36 10.01 -14.00
C GLU A 75 -13.31 9.25 -13.05
N TRP A 76 -12.89 9.03 -11.80
CA TRP A 76 -13.76 8.44 -10.79
C TRP A 76 -14.96 9.34 -10.49
N GLU A 77 -14.74 10.63 -10.32
CA GLU A 77 -15.81 11.63 -10.07
C GLU A 77 -16.78 11.70 -11.26
N ARG A 78 -16.27 11.54 -12.48
CA ARG A 78 -17.10 11.47 -13.70
C ARG A 78 -17.98 10.22 -13.74
N LEU A 79 -17.46 9.08 -13.33
CA LEU A 79 -18.19 7.80 -13.30
C LEU A 79 -19.13 7.68 -12.09
N SER A 80 -18.85 8.39 -11.00
CA SER A 80 -19.59 8.37 -9.74
C SER A 80 -20.05 9.78 -9.29
N PRO A 81 -20.83 10.52 -10.10
CA PRO A 81 -21.11 11.95 -9.88
C PRO A 81 -21.96 12.26 -8.64
N SER A 82 -22.64 11.27 -8.07
CA SER A 82 -23.43 11.41 -6.84
C SER A 82 -22.64 11.08 -5.57
N GLU A 83 -21.36 10.71 -5.70
CA GLU A 83 -20.53 10.25 -4.59
C GLU A 83 -19.24 11.08 -4.50
N SER A 84 -18.75 11.27 -3.29
CA SER A 84 -17.40 11.79 -3.06
C SER A 84 -16.49 10.64 -2.69
N HIS A 85 -15.34 10.51 -3.36
CA HIS A 85 -14.38 9.47 -3.01
C HIS A 85 -13.85 9.75 -1.61
N THR A 86 -13.96 8.77 -0.71
CA THR A 86 -13.68 8.94 0.72
C THR A 86 -12.26 9.47 0.98
N ASP A 87 -11.28 8.98 0.22
CA ASP A 87 -9.88 9.38 0.37
C ASP A 87 -9.45 10.59 -0.47
N ALA A 88 -10.31 11.18 -1.30
CA ALA A 88 -9.88 12.15 -2.31
C ALA A 88 -9.19 13.40 -1.73
N ARG A 89 -9.66 13.87 -0.56
CA ARG A 89 -9.01 14.99 0.13
C ARG A 89 -7.58 14.62 0.55
N PHE A 90 -7.45 13.51 1.27
CA PHE A 90 -6.15 13.03 1.74
C PHE A 90 -5.17 12.78 0.58
N ILE A 91 -5.63 12.10 -0.48
CA ILE A 91 -4.81 11.82 -1.67
C ILE A 91 -4.28 13.11 -2.30
N ARG A 92 -5.11 14.16 -2.42
CA ARG A 92 -4.69 15.48 -2.94
C ARG A 92 -3.68 16.16 -2.02
N ASP A 93 -3.95 16.18 -0.71
CA ASP A 93 -3.08 16.83 0.27
C ASP A 93 -1.70 16.13 0.31
N ALA A 94 -1.66 14.80 0.32
CA ALA A 94 -0.44 14.01 0.29
C ALA A 94 0.33 14.21 -1.03
N ALA A 95 -0.33 14.20 -2.18
CA ALA A 95 0.30 14.45 -3.47
C ALA A 95 0.91 15.87 -3.55
N GLN A 96 0.22 16.87 -2.99
CA GLN A 96 0.74 18.24 -2.91
C GLN A 96 1.96 18.32 -2.01
N PHE A 97 1.91 17.67 -0.84
CA PHE A 97 3.04 17.57 0.08
C PHE A 97 4.28 16.96 -0.60
N LEU A 98 4.13 15.79 -1.24
CA LEU A 98 5.23 15.14 -1.96
C LEU A 98 5.82 16.03 -3.05
N LYS A 99 4.95 16.69 -3.82
CA LYS A 99 5.36 17.62 -4.87
C LYS A 99 6.16 18.80 -4.30
N ALA A 100 5.73 19.37 -3.17
CA ALA A 100 6.42 20.48 -2.51
C ALA A 100 7.77 20.04 -1.90
N ALA A 101 7.83 18.83 -1.36
CA ALA A 101 9.03 18.23 -0.80
C ALA A 101 10.03 17.73 -1.86
N GLY A 102 9.63 17.69 -3.14
CA GLY A 102 10.46 17.15 -4.23
C GLY A 102 10.63 15.63 -4.17
N ILE A 103 9.72 14.93 -3.49
CA ILE A 103 9.74 13.47 -3.30
C ILE A 103 8.89 12.83 -4.40
N SER A 104 9.41 11.77 -5.02
CA SER A 104 8.66 10.99 -6.02
C SER A 104 7.76 9.94 -5.34
N ASP A 105 6.72 9.49 -6.03
CA ASP A 105 5.87 8.38 -5.54
C ASP A 105 6.70 7.09 -5.35
N ASP A 106 7.74 6.90 -6.16
CA ASP A 106 8.64 5.74 -6.05
C ASP A 106 9.54 5.85 -4.81
N ASP A 107 9.96 7.05 -4.43
CA ASP A 107 10.72 7.28 -3.20
C ASP A 107 9.83 7.18 -1.95
N GLN A 108 8.60 7.71 -1.99
CA GLN A 108 7.67 7.71 -0.87
C GLN A 108 7.13 6.32 -0.49
N GLY A 109 7.00 5.39 -1.44
CA GLY A 109 6.52 4.03 -1.14
C GLY A 109 7.63 3.05 -0.79
N MET A 110 8.89 3.47 -0.88
CA MET A 110 10.04 2.57 -0.84
C MET A 110 10.23 1.94 0.53
N MET A 111 10.16 2.71 1.62
CA MET A 111 10.39 2.13 2.94
C MET A 111 9.26 1.14 3.27
N ALA A 112 7.99 1.49 2.99
CA ALA A 112 6.86 0.60 3.27
C ALA A 112 6.97 -0.72 2.52
N GLN A 113 7.42 -0.67 1.26
CA GLN A 113 7.68 -1.86 0.45
C GLN A 113 8.77 -2.75 1.07
N GLU A 114 9.90 -2.16 1.48
CA GLU A 114 11.00 -2.92 2.06
C GLU A 114 10.64 -3.50 3.43
N ALA A 115 9.93 -2.74 4.27
CA ALA A 115 9.41 -3.25 5.53
C ALA A 115 8.44 -4.41 5.30
N ALA A 116 7.52 -4.29 4.35
CA ALA A 116 6.58 -5.35 4.00
C ALA A 116 7.30 -6.62 3.50
N LEU A 117 8.33 -6.46 2.67
CA LEU A 117 9.14 -7.57 2.18
C LEU A 117 9.90 -8.29 3.30
N VAL A 118 10.48 -7.54 4.25
CA VAL A 118 11.14 -8.14 5.42
C VAL A 118 10.14 -8.95 6.24
N LEU A 119 8.95 -8.39 6.50
CA LEU A 119 7.89 -9.08 7.25
C LEU A 119 7.44 -10.37 6.55
N THR A 120 7.29 -10.35 5.22
CA THR A 120 6.83 -11.52 4.46
C THR A 120 7.91 -12.58 4.30
N GLN A 121 9.18 -12.20 4.22
CA GLN A 121 10.32 -13.13 4.30
C GLN A 121 10.39 -13.85 5.66
N HIS A 122 9.89 -13.22 6.72
CA HIS A 122 9.76 -13.84 8.04
C HIS A 122 8.44 -14.59 8.23
N GLY A 123 7.68 -14.81 7.16
CA GLY A 123 6.49 -15.67 7.17
C GLY A 123 5.20 -14.95 7.57
N HIS A 124 5.19 -13.62 7.61
CA HIS A 124 4.00 -12.86 7.99
C HIS A 124 3.34 -12.18 6.78
N LEU A 125 2.02 -12.30 6.67
CA LEU A 125 1.27 -11.50 5.72
C LEU A 125 1.13 -10.07 6.24
N VAL A 126 1.22 -9.12 5.31
CA VAL A 126 1.14 -7.69 5.61
C VAL A 126 -0.19 -7.16 5.11
N LYS A 127 -0.84 -6.35 5.91
CA LYS A 127 -1.99 -5.56 5.49
C LYS A 127 -1.56 -4.09 5.46
N PRO A 128 -1.47 -3.45 4.29
CA PRO A 128 -1.36 -2.01 4.22
C PRO A 128 -2.50 -1.37 5.02
N GLY A 129 -2.15 -0.42 5.87
CA GLY A 129 -3.05 0.24 6.80
C GLY A 129 -3.24 1.70 6.46
N GLU A 130 -3.82 2.42 7.41
CA GLU A 130 -4.04 3.86 7.32
C GLU A 130 -2.71 4.60 7.10
N VAL A 131 -2.74 5.60 6.23
CA VAL A 131 -1.64 6.56 6.07
C VAL A 131 -2.12 7.92 6.52
N ARG A 132 -1.27 8.65 7.24
CA ARG A 132 -1.59 9.97 7.79
C ARG A 132 -0.50 10.97 7.44
N LEU A 133 -0.90 12.18 7.04
CA LEU A 133 0.02 13.31 6.94
C LEU A 133 0.11 13.95 8.33
N ILE A 134 1.29 13.88 8.94
CA ILE A 134 1.55 14.39 10.27
C ILE A 134 2.25 15.74 10.16
N GLN A 135 1.80 16.70 10.95
CA GLN A 135 2.47 17.96 11.24
C GLN A 135 3.16 17.82 12.59
N ASP A 136 4.45 18.13 12.66
CA ASP A 136 5.15 18.25 13.93
C ASP A 136 4.49 19.36 14.78
N PRO A 137 4.05 19.08 16.02
CA PRO A 137 3.52 20.12 16.88
C PRO A 137 4.59 21.13 17.34
N GLU A 138 5.87 20.77 17.28
CA GLU A 138 6.99 21.57 17.78
C GLU A 138 7.82 22.23 16.67
N SER A 139 7.56 21.91 15.40
CA SER A 139 8.28 22.46 14.25
C SER A 139 7.40 22.61 13.01
N ASP A 140 7.92 23.22 11.95
CA ASP A 140 7.24 23.30 10.65
C ASP A 140 7.38 21.99 9.84
N ASP A 141 7.98 20.94 10.41
CA ASP A 141 8.20 19.68 9.71
C ASP A 141 6.91 18.87 9.54
N GLN A 142 6.85 18.17 8.41
CA GLN A 142 5.75 17.31 8.02
C GLN A 142 6.30 16.00 7.47
N TRP A 143 5.59 14.90 7.73
CA TRP A 143 5.89 13.59 7.19
C TRP A 143 4.62 12.76 6.98
N LEU A 144 4.72 11.76 6.13
CA LEU A 144 3.68 10.74 5.96
C LEU A 144 3.99 9.57 6.89
N GLU A 145 3.05 9.20 7.75
CA GLU A 145 3.12 8.02 8.61
C GLU A 145 2.26 6.90 8.01
N GLN A 146 2.91 5.82 7.57
CA GLN A 146 2.25 4.66 6.99
C GLN A 146 2.19 3.51 7.99
N LEU A 147 0.98 2.97 8.18
CA LEU A 147 0.76 1.81 9.04
C LEU A 147 0.84 0.50 8.25
N LEU A 148 1.60 -0.47 8.76
CA LEU A 148 1.60 -1.85 8.29
C LEU A 148 1.03 -2.77 9.37
N GLY A 149 -0.07 -3.44 9.08
CA GLY A 149 -0.70 -4.40 9.98
C GLY A 149 -0.13 -5.80 9.79
N VAL A 150 0.28 -6.42 10.89
CA VAL A 150 0.79 -7.80 10.93
C VAL A 150 0.07 -8.57 12.02
N SER A 151 -0.44 -9.74 11.69
CA SER A 151 -1.19 -10.58 12.62
C SER A 151 -0.43 -11.85 13.01
N ASP A 152 -0.87 -12.43 14.13
CA ASP A 152 -0.35 -13.69 14.68
C ASP A 152 1.16 -13.67 14.97
N VAL A 153 1.64 -12.55 15.53
CA VAL A 153 3.05 -12.38 15.91
C VAL A 153 3.19 -12.54 17.43
N SER A 154 4.11 -13.40 17.86
CA SER A 154 4.45 -13.55 19.28
C SER A 154 5.32 -12.38 19.75
N THR A 155 5.21 -12.00 21.02
CA THR A 155 5.86 -10.80 21.56
C THR A 155 7.39 -10.86 21.49
N ASP A 156 7.99 -12.04 21.64
CA ASP A 156 9.42 -12.29 21.49
C ASP A 156 9.92 -12.05 20.05
N ARG A 157 9.06 -12.26 19.05
CA ARG A 157 9.38 -12.03 17.64
C ARG A 157 9.31 -10.56 17.21
N VAL A 158 8.57 -9.72 17.95
CA VAL A 158 8.37 -8.31 17.58
C VAL A 158 9.70 -7.54 17.53
N VAL A 159 10.59 -7.78 18.49
CA VAL A 159 11.89 -7.10 18.54
C VAL A 159 12.76 -7.50 17.36
N ASP A 160 12.86 -8.80 17.06
CA ASP A 160 13.62 -9.33 15.92
C ASP A 160 13.15 -8.74 14.58
N LEU A 161 11.83 -8.65 14.38
CA LEU A 161 11.24 -8.11 13.15
C LEU A 161 11.53 -6.61 13.01
N ASN A 162 11.36 -5.84 14.08
CA ASN A 162 11.67 -4.41 14.07
C ASN A 162 13.17 -4.17 13.82
N GLU A 163 14.05 -4.98 14.41
CA GLU A 163 15.49 -4.91 14.16
C GLU A 163 15.83 -5.23 12.69
N ALA A 164 15.21 -6.25 12.11
CA ALA A 164 15.40 -6.61 10.71
C ALA A 164 14.95 -5.50 9.75
N ILE A 165 13.81 -4.87 10.03
CA ILE A 165 13.31 -3.72 9.25
C ILE A 165 14.27 -2.54 9.38
N ALA A 166 14.70 -2.20 10.60
CA ALA A 166 15.63 -1.08 10.83
C ALA A 166 16.97 -1.29 10.09
N LYS A 167 17.55 -2.49 10.14
CA LYS A 167 18.76 -2.84 9.38
C LYS A 167 18.57 -2.65 7.89
N LYS A 168 17.41 -3.04 7.37
CA LYS A 168 17.08 -2.89 5.95
C LYS A 168 16.96 -1.42 5.55
N ILE A 169 16.25 -0.62 6.34
CA ILE A 169 16.05 0.82 6.08
C ILE A 169 17.37 1.59 6.13
N VAL A 170 18.22 1.34 7.13
CA VAL A 170 19.54 2.00 7.26
C VAL A 170 20.46 1.69 6.08
N ALA A 171 20.31 0.52 5.44
CA ALA A 171 21.09 0.13 4.28
C ALA A 171 20.58 0.75 2.95
N MET A 172 19.45 1.44 2.97
CA MET A 172 18.90 2.10 1.78
C MET A 172 19.75 3.33 1.43
N PRO A 173 19.93 3.64 0.13
CA PRO A 173 20.56 4.89 -0.27
C PRO A 173 19.81 6.06 0.36
N ASN A 174 20.56 7.11 0.71
CA ASN A 174 20.08 8.29 1.44
C ASN A 174 19.06 9.08 0.58
N ALA A 175 17.84 8.57 0.49
CA ALA A 175 16.72 9.24 -0.13
C ALA A 175 16.22 10.29 0.87
N ALA A 176 15.81 11.45 0.38
CA ALA A 176 15.16 12.48 1.19
C ALA A 176 13.76 11.98 1.59
N VAL A 177 13.70 11.00 2.48
CA VAL A 177 12.47 10.30 2.83
C VAL A 177 11.80 11.06 3.98
N ARG A 178 10.59 11.56 3.72
CA ARG A 178 9.67 12.11 4.74
C ARG A 178 8.56 11.10 5.03
N GLU A 179 8.95 9.86 5.20
CA GLU A 179 8.08 8.71 5.47
C GLU A 179 8.48 8.07 6.80
N HIS A 180 7.49 7.84 7.67
CA HIS A 180 7.63 7.05 8.89
C HIS A 180 6.78 5.79 8.74
N ILE A 181 7.32 4.63 9.14
CA ILE A 181 6.56 3.38 9.13
C ILE A 181 6.25 2.96 10.54
N VAL A 182 4.97 2.69 10.78
CA VAL A 182 4.49 2.12 12.02
C VAL A 182 4.00 0.71 11.75
N VAL A 183 4.68 -0.29 12.31
CA VAL A 183 4.22 -1.68 12.25
C VAL A 183 3.33 -1.98 13.44
N ARG A 184 2.06 -2.31 13.18
CA ARG A 184 1.09 -2.72 14.20
C ARG A 184 1.00 -4.24 14.24
N TYR A 185 1.47 -4.82 15.33
CA TYR A 185 1.38 -6.25 15.61
C TYR A 185 0.11 -6.56 16.39
N THR A 186 -0.66 -7.56 15.97
CA THR A 186 -1.71 -8.18 16.79
C THR A 186 -1.25 -9.54 17.27
N SER A 187 -1.31 -9.79 18.58
CA SER A 187 -0.86 -11.05 19.18
C SER A 187 -1.80 -12.21 18.86
N SER A 188 -1.25 -13.40 18.65
CA SER A 188 -2.00 -14.67 18.66
C SER A 188 -2.41 -15.06 20.09
N GLY A 189 -3.20 -14.22 20.76
CA GLY A 189 -3.75 -14.48 22.09
C GLY A 189 -5.20 -14.94 21.98
N ARG A 190 -5.49 -16.17 22.44
CA ARG A 190 -6.84 -16.73 22.56
C ARG A 190 -7.80 -15.70 23.16
N ASN A 191 -8.92 -15.42 22.50
CA ASN A 191 -10.13 -15.00 23.21
C ASN A 191 -10.48 -16.11 24.21
N GLY A 192 -10.07 -15.92 25.45
CA GLY A 192 -10.38 -16.80 26.57
C GLY A 192 -10.84 -15.96 27.75
N TYR A 193 -12.13 -15.61 27.73
CA TYR A 193 -12.96 -15.36 28.91
C TYR A 193 -14.35 -15.94 28.63
#